data_AF-A0A6I3DBR3-F1
#
_entry.id   AF-A0A6I3DBR3-F1
#
_cell.length_a   1.000
_cell.length_b   1.000
_cell.length_c   1.000
_cell.angle_alpha   90.00
_cell.angle_beta   90.00
_cell.angle_gamma   90.00
#
_symmetry.space_group_name_H-M   'P 1'
#
loop_
_entity.id
_entity.type
_entity.pdbx_description
1 polymer ?
#
loop_
_entity_poly.entity_id
_entity_poly.type
_entity_poly.pdbx_seq_one_letter_code
_entity_poly.pdbx_strand_id
1 'polypeptide(L)'
;MSVEFLVAVGFGVGVAGLLAQSFSVPQLELAVRVQTPTLVLSKPVHKYWAVNFKQFQKLVVRSSNKRGIERALLELPEIIDLLVVCLRAGDGIYRSFATVVPRCEGELATELSSVLHAVEYGASFGEEIHKASAALPHPLLAEFTNKVSLALERGTPLAQMLSEQGQSARAEVRNRLLRQAGKNETRMLIPLVFLILPITVLFAIYPSLELLNFGFI
;
A
#
# COMPACT_ATOMS: atom_id res chain seq x y z
N MET A 1 -36.28 -25.53 5.47
CA MET A 1 -35.73 -26.89 5.71
C MET A 1 -34.22 -26.76 5.74
N SER A 2 -33.48 -26.87 6.85
CA SER A 2 -33.72 -27.73 8.01
C SER A 2 -32.81 -27.27 9.19
N VAL A 3 -33.20 -26.23 9.92
CA VAL A 3 -32.56 -25.87 11.21
C VAL A 3 -33.22 -26.63 12.35
N GLU A 4 -34.54 -26.87 12.26
CA GLU A 4 -35.27 -27.70 13.23
C GLU A 4 -34.88 -29.19 13.18
N PHE A 5 -34.49 -29.70 12.01
CA PHE A 5 -34.08 -31.11 11.86
C PHE A 5 -32.74 -31.39 12.57
N LEU A 6 -31.85 -30.40 12.66
CA LEU A 6 -30.55 -30.54 13.32
C LEU A 6 -30.67 -30.40 14.85
N VAL A 7 -31.58 -29.54 15.32
CA VAL A 7 -31.92 -29.38 16.74
C VAL A 7 -32.67 -30.62 17.26
N ALA A 8 -33.56 -31.21 16.46
CA ALA A 8 -34.32 -32.43 16.82
C ALA A 8 -33.43 -33.68 16.93
N VAL A 9 -32.46 -33.86 16.04
CA VAL A 9 -31.53 -35.02 16.10
C VAL A 9 -30.55 -34.90 17.28
N GLY A 10 -30.14 -33.68 17.64
CA GLY A 10 -29.23 -33.44 18.78
C GLY A 10 -29.85 -33.71 20.15
N PHE A 11 -31.15 -33.46 20.33
CA PHE A 11 -31.83 -33.69 21.60
C PHE A 11 -32.14 -35.18 21.85
N GLY A 12 -32.42 -35.96 20.79
CA GLY A 12 -32.80 -37.37 20.91
C GLY A 12 -31.69 -38.31 21.40
N VAL A 13 -30.43 -38.04 21.02
CA VAL A 13 -29.28 -38.87 21.43
C VAL A 13 -28.90 -38.63 22.90
N GLY A 14 -29.16 -37.43 23.42
CA GLY A 14 -28.83 -37.05 24.80
C GLY A 14 -29.73 -37.70 25.86
N VAL A 15 -31.02 -37.91 25.54
CA VAL A 15 -31.99 -38.46 26.51
C VAL A 15 -31.91 -39.99 26.59
N ALA A 16 -31.58 -40.68 25.49
CA ALA A 16 -31.41 -42.14 25.49
C ALA A 16 -30.19 -42.62 26.31
N GLY A 17 -29.12 -41.83 26.35
CA GLY A 17 -27.92 -42.14 27.15
C GLY A 17 -28.08 -41.94 28.66
N LEU A 18 -29.05 -41.10 29.06
CA LEU A 18 -29.29 -40.72 30.46
C LEU A 18 -30.25 -41.68 31.18
N LEU A 19 -31.14 -42.36 30.45
CA LEU A 19 -32.08 -43.35 31.02
C LEU A 19 -31.50 -44.77 31.15
N ALA A 20 -30.41 -45.09 30.47
CA ALA A 20 -29.81 -46.43 30.52
C ALA A 20 -28.96 -46.70 31.79
N GLN A 21 -28.80 -45.72 32.69
CA GLN A 21 -27.88 -45.82 33.84
C GLN A 21 -28.57 -45.90 35.22
N SER A 22 -29.91 -45.99 35.33
CA SER A 22 -30.61 -45.86 36.62
C SER A 22 -31.22 -47.14 37.23
N PHE A 23 -30.88 -48.35 36.79
CA PHE A 23 -31.34 -49.56 37.51
C PHE A 23 -30.22 -50.59 37.70
N SER A 24 -29.67 -50.63 38.92
CA SER A 24 -28.82 -51.69 39.42
C SER A 24 -29.64 -52.82 40.05
N VAL A 25 -29.43 -54.07 39.58
CA VAL A 25 -29.09 -55.36 40.31
C VAL A 25 -30.00 -55.81 41.48
N PRO A 26 -30.23 -57.11 41.88
CA PRO A 26 -29.66 -58.45 41.52
C PRO A 26 -30.77 -59.49 41.13
N GLN A 27 -30.56 -60.74 40.72
CA GLN A 27 -30.00 -61.93 41.40
C GLN A 27 -30.06 -63.13 40.41
N LEU A 28 -29.31 -64.19 40.72
CA LEU A 28 -29.33 -65.56 40.20
C LEU A 28 -28.46 -65.92 38.98
N GLU A 29 -27.58 -66.87 39.28
CA GLU A 29 -26.59 -67.51 38.44
C GLU A 29 -27.18 -68.26 37.25
N LEU A 30 -26.52 -68.19 36.09
CA LEU A 30 -26.06 -69.37 35.36
C LEU A 30 -25.14 -68.96 34.20
N ALA A 31 -23.86 -69.22 34.42
CA ALA A 31 -22.89 -69.71 33.45
C ALA A 31 -22.89 -69.11 32.03
N VAL A 32 -22.07 -68.08 31.80
CA VAL A 32 -21.21 -68.04 30.60
C VAL A 32 -19.88 -67.36 30.95
N ARG A 33 -18.82 -68.14 30.77
CA ARG A 33 -17.42 -67.79 30.94
C ARG A 33 -16.93 -66.91 29.78
N VAL A 34 -16.61 -65.63 30.00
CA VAL A 34 -15.62 -64.89 29.18
C VAL A 34 -14.91 -63.82 30.03
N GLN A 35 -13.59 -63.74 29.86
CA GLN A 35 -12.60 -62.90 30.53
C GLN A 35 -12.83 -61.37 30.49
N THR A 36 -12.22 -60.72 31.49
CA THR A 36 -12.02 -59.29 31.78
C THR A 36 -11.27 -58.54 30.64
N PRO A 37 -11.32 -57.18 30.54
CA PRO A 37 -10.45 -56.34 31.38
C PRO A 37 -11.03 -54.96 31.76
N THR A 38 -10.67 -54.53 32.97
CA THR A 38 -10.73 -53.15 33.47
C THR A 38 -9.97 -52.18 32.56
N LEU A 39 -10.63 -51.11 32.08
CA LEU A 39 -9.95 -49.96 31.50
C LEU A 39 -10.39 -48.67 32.23
N VAL A 40 -9.56 -48.26 33.18
CA VAL A 40 -9.57 -46.91 33.77
C VAL A 40 -9.32 -45.92 32.63
N LEU A 41 -10.28 -45.06 32.32
CA LEU A 41 -10.08 -43.96 31.39
C LEU A 41 -10.50 -42.65 32.04
N SER A 42 -9.61 -42.14 32.88
CA SER A 42 -9.55 -40.74 33.27
C SER A 42 -9.13 -39.91 32.05
N LYS A 43 -9.92 -38.91 31.69
CA LYS A 43 -9.49 -37.55 31.33
C LYS A 43 -10.69 -36.66 30.99
N PRO A 44 -10.65 -35.36 31.34
CA PRO A 44 -11.82 -34.50 31.40
C PRO A 44 -12.26 -34.05 30.00
N VAL A 45 -13.50 -34.36 29.67
CA VAL A 45 -14.20 -34.01 28.41
C VAL A 45 -14.33 -32.50 28.19
N HIS A 46 -14.19 -31.70 29.25
CA HIS A 46 -14.35 -30.24 29.24
C HIS A 46 -13.35 -29.50 28.31
N LYS A 47 -12.15 -30.06 28.08
CA LYS A 47 -11.10 -29.35 27.30
C LYS A 47 -11.34 -29.38 25.79
N TYR A 48 -12.18 -30.28 25.30
CA TYR A 48 -12.46 -30.42 23.86
C TYR A 48 -13.54 -29.45 23.35
N TRP A 49 -14.36 -28.88 24.25
CA TRP A 49 -15.44 -27.97 23.85
C TRP A 49 -14.93 -26.55 23.50
N ALA A 50 -13.92 -26.06 24.21
CA ALA A 50 -13.37 -24.71 24.02
C ALA A 50 -12.60 -24.53 22.70
N VAL A 51 -11.95 -25.58 22.21
CA VAL A 51 -11.14 -25.52 20.97
C VAL A 51 -12.04 -25.50 19.72
N ASN A 52 -13.18 -26.21 19.78
CA ASN A 52 -14.10 -26.32 18.66
C ASN A 52 -14.97 -25.07 18.47
N PHE A 53 -15.31 -24.32 19.54
CA PHE A 53 -16.16 -23.13 19.41
C PHE A 53 -15.46 -21.98 18.64
N LYS A 54 -14.17 -21.74 18.89
CA LYS A 54 -13.37 -20.76 18.11
C LYS A 54 -13.19 -21.18 16.65
N GLN A 55 -13.11 -22.48 16.38
CA GLN A 55 -13.05 -23.00 15.01
C GLN A 55 -14.40 -22.88 14.29
N PHE A 56 -15.50 -23.11 14.98
CA PHE A 56 -16.85 -22.98 14.44
C PHE A 56 -17.18 -21.52 14.11
N GLN A 57 -16.76 -20.56 14.94
CA GLN A 57 -16.90 -19.13 14.65
C GLN A 57 -16.13 -18.72 13.37
N LYS A 58 -14.95 -19.30 13.11
CA LYS A 58 -14.19 -19.09 11.86
C LYS A 58 -14.89 -19.64 10.61
N LEU A 59 -15.76 -20.64 10.75
CA LEU A 59 -16.46 -21.26 9.62
C LEU A 59 -17.73 -20.50 9.21
N VAL A 60 -18.39 -19.81 10.15
CA VAL A 60 -19.64 -19.05 9.87
C VAL A 60 -19.36 -17.71 9.16
N VAL A 61 -18.24 -17.04 9.43
CA VAL A 61 -17.84 -15.79 8.74
C VAL A 61 -17.46 -16.04 7.26
N ARG A 62 -17.18 -17.29 6.89
CA ARG A 62 -16.67 -17.69 5.57
C ARG A 62 -17.73 -17.64 4.45
N SER A 63 -19.01 -17.58 4.78
CA SER A 63 -20.11 -17.61 3.80
C SER A 63 -20.62 -16.20 3.42
N SER A 64 -20.70 -15.26 4.37
CA SER A 64 -21.09 -13.86 4.06
C SER A 64 -19.99 -13.06 3.37
N ASN A 65 -18.72 -13.39 3.60
CA ASN A 65 -17.60 -12.57 3.15
C ASN A 65 -17.33 -12.68 1.63
N LYS A 66 -17.88 -13.66 0.92
CA LYS A 66 -17.62 -13.80 -0.52
C LYS A 66 -18.10 -12.59 -1.31
N ARG A 67 -19.29 -12.05 -0.99
CA ARG A 67 -19.84 -10.88 -1.69
C ARG A 67 -19.10 -9.60 -1.33
N GLY A 68 -18.64 -9.46 -0.08
CA GLY A 68 -17.82 -8.33 0.37
C GLY A 68 -16.44 -8.33 -0.29
N ILE A 69 -15.79 -9.51 -0.37
CA ILE A 69 -14.52 -9.69 -1.06
C ILE A 69 -14.65 -9.36 -2.55
N GLU A 70 -15.66 -9.87 -3.24
CA GLU A 70 -15.87 -9.54 -4.67
C GLU A 70 -16.03 -8.03 -4.91
N ARG A 71 -16.75 -7.32 -4.02
CA ARG A 71 -16.88 -5.86 -4.09
C ARG A 71 -15.56 -5.14 -3.81
N ALA A 72 -14.84 -5.56 -2.77
CA ALA A 72 -13.51 -5.03 -2.45
C ALA A 72 -12.51 -5.21 -3.61
N LEU A 73 -12.63 -6.29 -4.39
CA LEU A 73 -11.80 -6.52 -5.58
C LEU A 73 -12.15 -5.59 -6.75
N LEU A 74 -13.42 -5.20 -6.87
CA LEU A 74 -13.84 -4.21 -7.87
C LEU A 74 -13.34 -2.80 -7.50
N GLU A 75 -13.25 -2.49 -6.21
CA GLU A 75 -12.81 -1.19 -5.68
C GLU A 75 -11.28 -1.02 -5.67
N LEU A 76 -10.52 -2.11 -5.48
CA LEU A 76 -9.06 -2.06 -5.30
C LEU A 76 -8.30 -1.31 -6.41
N PRO A 77 -8.56 -1.54 -7.72
CA PRO A 77 -7.85 -0.83 -8.78
C PRO A 77 -8.06 0.69 -8.72
N GLU A 78 -9.28 1.13 -8.44
CA GLU A 78 -9.62 2.56 -8.35
C GLU A 78 -8.87 3.24 -7.20
N ILE A 79 -8.82 2.59 -6.04
CA ILE A 79 -8.06 3.08 -4.88
C ILE A 79 -6.57 3.12 -5.20
N ILE A 80 -6.01 2.09 -5.84
CA ILE A 80 -4.61 2.05 -6.25
C ILE A 80 -4.29 3.20 -7.21
N ASP A 81 -5.14 3.46 -8.20
CA ASP A 81 -4.92 4.52 -9.18
C ASP A 81 -4.86 5.90 -8.51
N LEU A 82 -5.78 6.17 -7.57
CA LEU A 82 -5.78 7.40 -6.78
C LEU A 82 -4.54 7.50 -5.88
N LEU A 83 -4.14 6.41 -5.22
CA LEU A 83 -2.93 6.37 -4.40
C LEU A 83 -1.68 6.66 -5.23
N VAL A 84 -1.59 6.09 -6.43
CA VAL A 84 -0.48 6.34 -7.37
C VAL A 84 -0.43 7.80 -7.79
N VAL A 85 -1.57 8.46 -8.02
CA VAL A 85 -1.61 9.90 -8.32
C VAL A 85 -1.02 10.73 -7.18
N CYS A 86 -1.43 10.48 -5.92
CA CYS A 86 -0.89 11.17 -4.75
C CYS A 86 0.62 10.90 -4.55
N LEU A 87 1.04 9.63 -4.66
CA LEU A 87 2.45 9.25 -4.53
C LEU A 87 3.32 9.90 -5.61
N ARG A 88 2.83 10.01 -6.85
CA ARG A 88 3.51 10.72 -7.95
C ARG A 88 3.59 12.22 -7.72
N ALA A 89 2.61 12.79 -7.02
CA ALA A 89 2.66 14.19 -6.57
C ALA A 89 3.72 14.42 -5.48
N GLY A 90 4.33 13.36 -4.96
CA GLY A 90 5.36 13.42 -3.92
C GLY A 90 4.81 13.23 -2.51
N ASP A 91 3.54 12.85 -2.35
CA ASP A 91 3.03 12.48 -1.02
C ASP A 91 3.68 11.18 -0.54
N GLY A 92 3.95 11.09 0.77
CA GLY A 92 4.36 9.84 1.41
C GLY A 92 3.20 8.83 1.46
N ILE A 93 3.52 7.54 1.59
CA ILE A 93 2.55 6.43 1.56
C ILE A 93 1.43 6.64 2.59
N TYR A 94 1.73 6.99 3.83
CA TYR A 94 0.68 7.24 4.81
C TYR A 94 -0.23 8.43 4.42
N ARG A 95 0.37 9.52 3.93
CA ARG A 95 -0.37 10.73 3.54
C ARG A 95 -1.25 10.50 2.31
N SER A 96 -0.81 9.70 1.35
CA SER A 96 -1.62 9.34 0.19
C SER A 96 -2.84 8.52 0.61
N PHE A 97 -2.68 7.55 1.52
CA PHE A 97 -3.82 6.81 2.08
C PHE A 97 -4.78 7.73 2.85
N ALA A 98 -4.27 8.59 3.75
CA ALA A 98 -5.08 9.54 4.50
C ALA A 98 -5.86 10.53 3.60
N THR A 99 -5.36 10.77 2.37
CA THR A 99 -6.02 11.63 1.39
C THR A 99 -7.04 10.87 0.56
N VAL A 100 -6.71 9.68 0.07
CA VAL A 100 -7.54 8.94 -0.87
C VAL A 100 -8.68 8.20 -0.18
N VAL A 101 -8.38 7.47 0.90
CA VAL A 101 -9.32 6.55 1.55
C VAL A 101 -10.63 7.23 2.00
N PRO A 102 -10.64 8.43 2.62
CA PRO A 102 -11.88 9.11 3.01
C PRO A 102 -12.77 9.57 1.84
N ARG A 103 -12.24 9.55 0.61
CA ARG A 103 -12.96 9.93 -0.62
C ARG A 103 -13.50 8.73 -1.38
N CYS A 104 -13.11 7.53 -0.97
CA CYS A 104 -13.56 6.28 -1.57
C CYS A 104 -14.74 5.72 -0.76
N GLU A 105 -15.67 5.09 -1.46
CA GLU A 105 -16.79 4.38 -0.85
C GLU A 105 -16.67 2.88 -1.14
N GLY A 106 -17.16 2.05 -0.23
CA GLY A 106 -17.21 0.61 -0.43
C GLY A 106 -16.61 -0.22 0.71
N GLU A 107 -16.54 -1.52 0.49
CA GLU A 107 -16.12 -2.49 1.50
C GLU A 107 -14.62 -2.34 1.81
N LEU A 108 -13.79 -2.17 0.76
CA LEU A 108 -12.35 -2.00 0.92
C LEU A 108 -12.01 -0.65 1.52
N ALA A 109 -12.71 0.41 1.11
CA ALA A 109 -12.51 1.76 1.65
C ALA A 109 -12.84 1.81 3.16
N THR A 110 -13.86 1.08 3.61
CA THR A 110 -14.23 0.98 5.02
C THR A 110 -13.13 0.29 5.84
N GLU A 111 -12.62 -0.84 5.34
CA GLU A 111 -11.52 -1.56 5.99
C GLU A 111 -10.23 -0.71 6.04
N LEU A 112 -9.88 -0.02 4.95
CA LEU A 112 -8.73 0.89 4.93
C LEU A 112 -8.93 2.12 5.83
N SER A 113 -10.16 2.60 6.00
CA SER A 113 -10.48 3.69 6.94
C SER A 113 -10.27 3.23 8.38
N SER A 114 -10.65 1.99 8.69
CA SER A 114 -10.40 1.40 10.01
C SER A 114 -8.91 1.31 10.34
N VAL A 115 -8.08 0.99 9.33
CA VAL A 115 -6.61 1.00 9.44
C VAL A 115 -6.11 2.40 9.76
N LEU A 116 -6.57 3.43 9.03
CA LEU A 116 -6.16 4.81 9.27
C LEU A 116 -6.52 5.26 10.69
N HIS A 117 -7.73 4.96 11.16
CA HIS A 117 -8.14 5.27 12.52
C HIS A 117 -7.29 4.54 13.57
N ALA A 118 -7.01 3.25 13.38
CA ALA A 118 -6.15 2.50 14.30
C ALA A 118 -4.75 3.15 14.42
N VAL A 119 -4.21 3.65 13.31
CA VAL A 119 -2.93 4.38 13.29
C VAL A 119 -3.05 5.75 13.95
N GLU A 120 -4.16 6.47 13.78
CA GLU A 120 -4.43 7.72 14.51
C GLU A 120 -4.44 7.50 16.03
N TYR A 121 -4.87 6.32 16.49
CA TYR A 121 -4.80 5.90 17.90
C TYR A 121 -3.44 5.34 18.34
N GLY A 122 -2.41 5.40 17.48
CA GLY A 122 -1.04 5.02 17.79
C GLY A 122 -0.64 3.58 17.42
N ALA A 123 -1.45 2.86 16.64
CA ALA A 123 -1.06 1.57 16.09
C ALA A 123 -0.04 1.70 14.94
N SER A 124 0.72 0.64 14.67
CA SER A 124 1.69 0.60 13.57
C SER A 124 0.98 0.41 12.22
N PHE A 125 1.19 1.33 11.27
CA PHE A 125 0.54 1.27 9.94
C PHE A 125 0.84 -0.01 9.17
N GLY A 126 2.08 -0.53 9.24
CA GLY A 126 2.44 -1.78 8.59
C GLY A 126 1.69 -2.99 9.16
N GLU A 127 1.54 -3.04 10.48
CA GLU A 127 0.80 -4.12 11.17
C GLU A 127 -0.71 -4.05 10.87
N GLU A 128 -1.29 -2.84 10.92
CA GLU A 128 -2.73 -2.65 10.66
C GLU A 128 -3.09 -2.93 9.20
N ILE A 129 -2.27 -2.52 8.24
CA ILE A 129 -2.44 -2.90 6.83
C ILE A 129 -2.40 -4.42 6.65
N HIS A 130 -1.50 -5.11 7.35
CA HIS A 130 -1.45 -6.57 7.30
C HIS A 130 -2.70 -7.20 7.94
N LYS A 131 -3.24 -6.62 9.02
CA LYS A 131 -4.50 -7.07 9.64
C LYS A 131 -5.71 -6.88 8.70
N ALA A 132 -5.76 -5.79 7.93
CA ALA A 132 -6.82 -5.60 6.92
C ALA A 132 -6.83 -6.71 5.85
N SER A 133 -5.66 -7.23 5.46
CA SER A 133 -5.58 -8.39 4.55
C SER A 133 -6.15 -9.68 5.16
N ALA A 134 -6.11 -9.81 6.48
CA ALA A 134 -6.67 -10.95 7.18
C ALA A 134 -8.21 -10.84 7.33
N ALA A 135 -8.75 -9.61 7.33
CA ALA A 135 -10.19 -9.36 7.33
C ALA A 135 -10.84 -9.72 5.98
N LEU A 136 -10.14 -9.43 4.88
CA LEU A 136 -10.54 -9.76 3.50
C LEU A 136 -9.58 -10.79 2.88
N PRO A 137 -9.73 -12.09 3.19
CA PRO A 137 -8.79 -13.13 2.77
C PRO A 137 -8.89 -13.40 1.26
N HIS A 138 -8.15 -12.63 0.47
CA HIS A 138 -7.99 -12.82 -0.98
C HIS A 138 -6.52 -12.66 -1.39
N PRO A 139 -5.96 -13.50 -2.29
CA PRO A 139 -4.56 -13.43 -2.69
C PRO A 139 -4.13 -12.06 -3.21
N LEU A 140 -4.98 -11.41 -4.03
CA LEU A 140 -4.71 -10.09 -4.60
C LEU A 140 -4.57 -9.00 -3.53
N LEU A 141 -5.44 -9.01 -2.52
CA LEU A 141 -5.41 -8.03 -1.42
C LEU A 141 -4.20 -8.27 -0.53
N ALA A 142 -3.91 -9.54 -0.20
CA ALA A 142 -2.72 -9.90 0.57
C ALA A 142 -1.42 -9.49 -0.15
N GLU A 143 -1.35 -9.64 -1.47
CA GLU A 143 -0.20 -9.20 -2.26
C GLU A 143 -0.06 -7.66 -2.24
N PHE A 144 -1.17 -6.94 -2.39
CA PHE A 144 -1.19 -5.48 -2.30
C PHE A 144 -0.69 -5.00 -0.93
N THR A 145 -1.25 -5.50 0.17
CA THR A 145 -0.86 -5.10 1.53
C THR A 145 0.60 -5.46 1.82
N ASN A 146 1.08 -6.61 1.34
CA ASN A 146 2.49 -7.00 1.46
C ASN A 146 3.41 -6.05 0.70
N LYS A 147 3.03 -5.65 -0.52
CA LYS A 147 3.79 -4.67 -1.31
C LYS A 147 3.84 -3.30 -0.63
N VAL A 148 2.72 -2.86 -0.03
CA VAL A 148 2.65 -1.61 0.73
C VAL A 148 3.51 -1.69 2.01
N SER A 149 3.42 -2.78 2.80
CA SER A 149 4.28 -2.99 3.98
C SER A 149 5.76 -3.00 3.61
N LEU A 150 6.12 -3.70 2.54
CA LEU A 150 7.49 -3.77 2.04
C LEU A 150 8.00 -2.40 1.56
N ALA A 151 7.14 -1.59 0.95
CA ALA A 151 7.46 -0.23 0.55
C ALA A 151 7.63 0.71 1.75
N LEU A 152 6.88 0.49 2.85
CA LEU A 152 7.06 1.21 4.10
C LEU A 152 8.36 0.82 4.81
N GLU A 153 8.65 -0.48 4.91
CA GLU A 153 9.86 -1.01 5.56
C GLU A 153 11.15 -0.59 4.85
N ARG A 154 11.11 -0.52 3.51
CA ARG A 154 12.22 0.00 2.69
C ARG A 154 12.31 1.53 2.70
N GLY A 155 11.36 2.19 3.36
CA GLY A 155 11.22 3.63 3.43
C GLY A 155 10.67 4.25 2.14
N THR A 156 10.25 5.50 2.25
CA THR A 156 10.12 6.43 1.12
C THR A 156 11.42 7.27 1.04
N PRO A 157 12.42 6.96 0.18
CA PRO A 157 13.54 7.91 0.01
C PRO A 157 14.26 7.83 -1.36
N LEU A 158 13.55 7.79 -2.50
CA LEU A 158 14.19 7.96 -3.82
C LEU A 158 13.56 9.10 -4.64
N ALA A 159 12.24 9.26 -4.56
CA ALA A 159 11.52 10.33 -5.25
C ALA A 159 11.90 11.73 -4.73
N GLN A 160 12.12 11.88 -3.42
CA GLN A 160 12.55 13.14 -2.82
C GLN A 160 13.99 13.49 -3.21
N MET A 161 14.91 12.51 -3.20
CA MET A 161 16.29 12.68 -3.68
C MET A 161 16.35 13.05 -5.17
N LEU A 162 15.51 12.46 -6.01
CA LEU A 162 15.45 12.81 -7.44
C LEU A 162 14.83 14.20 -7.68
N SER A 163 13.92 14.66 -6.82
CA SER A 163 13.39 16.02 -6.87
C SER A 163 14.48 17.06 -6.54
N GLU A 164 15.25 16.83 -5.47
CA GLU A 164 16.38 17.67 -5.07
C GLU A 164 17.54 17.64 -6.09
N GLN A 165 17.81 16.46 -6.65
CA GLN A 165 18.77 16.30 -7.74
C GLN A 165 18.29 16.98 -9.03
N GLY A 166 16.99 16.95 -9.31
CA GLY A 166 16.35 17.61 -10.44
C GLY A 166 16.43 19.14 -10.35
N GLN A 167 16.31 19.72 -9.15
CA GLN A 167 16.54 21.15 -8.94
C GLN A 167 18.01 21.52 -9.20
N SER A 168 18.95 20.73 -8.67
CA SER A 168 20.39 20.93 -8.89
C SER A 168 20.78 20.83 -10.36
N ALA A 169 20.20 19.88 -11.11
CA ALA A 169 20.46 19.71 -12.54
C ALA A 169 19.96 20.90 -13.39
N ARG A 170 18.78 21.47 -13.08
CA ARG A 170 18.26 22.65 -13.79
C ARG A 170 19.13 23.89 -13.57
N ALA A 171 19.66 24.07 -12.36
CA ALA A 171 20.59 25.16 -12.04
C ALA A 171 21.90 25.04 -12.85
N GLU A 172 22.46 23.84 -12.95
CA GLU A 172 23.67 23.56 -13.74
C GLU A 172 23.44 23.82 -15.24
N VAL A 173 22.30 23.41 -15.80
CA VAL A 173 21.95 23.68 -17.21
C VAL A 173 21.81 25.18 -17.47
N ARG A 174 21.13 25.91 -16.57
CA ARG A 174 21.01 27.38 -16.68
C ARG A 174 22.38 28.04 -16.69
N ASN A 175 23.27 27.63 -15.79
CA ASN A 175 24.64 28.15 -15.73
C ASN A 175 25.44 27.84 -17.01
N ARG A 176 25.24 26.67 -17.62
CA ARG A 176 25.88 26.32 -18.89
C ARG A 176 25.38 27.18 -20.06
N LEU A 177 24.07 27.41 -20.15
CA LEU A 177 23.51 28.30 -21.18
C LEU A 177 24.01 29.73 -21.01
N LEU A 178 24.07 30.22 -19.77
CA LEU A 178 24.65 31.54 -19.47
C LEU A 178 26.14 31.61 -19.87
N ARG A 179 26.94 30.58 -19.58
CA ARG A 179 28.34 30.51 -20.00
C ARG A 179 28.50 30.45 -21.52
N GLN A 180 27.61 29.75 -22.23
CA GLN A 180 27.61 29.71 -23.71
C GLN A 180 27.21 31.05 -24.31
N ALA A 181 26.19 31.71 -23.74
CA ALA A 181 25.78 33.06 -24.15
C ALA A 181 26.93 34.07 -23.94
N GLY A 182 27.58 34.05 -22.78
CA GLY A 182 28.73 34.92 -22.50
C GLY A 182 29.94 34.66 -23.41
N LYS A 183 30.18 33.42 -23.84
CA LYS A 183 31.27 33.12 -24.80
C LYS A 183 31.02 33.73 -26.18
N ASN A 184 29.76 33.91 -26.57
CA ASN A 184 29.41 34.57 -27.83
C ASN A 184 29.57 36.09 -27.76
N GLU A 185 29.47 36.69 -26.56
CA GLU A 185 29.69 38.12 -26.35
C GLU A 185 31.10 38.54 -26.78
N THR A 186 32.14 37.80 -26.38
CA THR A 186 33.52 38.11 -26.78
C THR A 186 33.73 38.01 -28.30
N ARG A 187 32.99 37.11 -29.00
CA ARG A 187 33.09 36.97 -30.46
C ARG A 187 32.40 38.12 -31.21
N MET A 188 31.39 38.76 -30.62
CA MET A 188 30.73 39.92 -31.21
C MET A 188 31.60 41.20 -31.16
N LEU A 189 32.59 41.27 -30.26
CA LEU A 189 33.51 42.41 -30.18
C LEU A 189 34.51 42.47 -31.35
N ILE A 190 34.89 41.33 -31.93
CA ILE A 190 35.91 41.27 -33.00
C ILE A 190 35.45 42.03 -34.27
N PRO A 191 34.25 41.77 -34.84
CA PRO A 191 33.76 42.54 -35.99
C PRO A 191 33.62 44.03 -35.72
N LEU A 192 33.20 44.42 -34.50
CA LEU A 192 33.00 45.81 -34.14
C LEU A 192 34.31 46.61 -34.26
N VAL A 193 35.39 46.10 -33.66
CA VAL A 193 36.69 46.78 -33.68
C VAL A 193 37.30 46.75 -35.07
N PHE A 194 37.31 45.61 -35.76
CA PHE A 194 37.94 45.49 -37.08
C PHE A 194 37.14 46.14 -38.23
N LEU A 195 35.88 46.49 -38.03
CA LEU A 195 35.07 47.16 -39.06
C LEU A 195 34.86 48.64 -38.78
N ILE A 196 34.46 49.01 -37.55
CA ILE A 196 34.18 50.41 -37.22
C ILE A 196 35.47 51.21 -37.08
N LEU A 197 36.53 50.65 -36.46
CA LEU A 197 37.81 51.37 -36.30
C LEU A 197 38.42 51.77 -37.66
N PRO A 198 38.59 50.90 -38.67
CA PRO A 198 39.18 51.32 -39.93
C PRO A 198 38.28 52.30 -40.69
N ILE A 199 36.95 52.13 -40.64
CA ILE A 199 36.00 53.07 -41.25
C ILE A 199 36.13 54.46 -40.61
N THR A 200 36.14 54.52 -39.28
CA THR A 200 36.26 55.81 -38.56
C THR A 200 37.60 56.48 -38.81
N VAL A 201 38.71 55.73 -38.85
CA VAL A 201 40.03 56.25 -39.23
C VAL A 201 40.03 56.76 -40.66
N LEU A 202 39.42 56.02 -41.60
CA LEU A 202 39.32 56.43 -43.01
C LEU A 202 38.59 57.77 -43.14
N PHE A 203 37.46 57.93 -42.44
CA PHE A 203 36.69 59.17 -42.40
C PHE A 203 37.44 60.33 -41.73
N ALA A 204 38.23 60.07 -40.69
CA ALA A 204 39.02 61.11 -40.03
C ALA A 204 40.17 61.62 -40.93
N ILE A 205 40.78 60.73 -41.72
CA ILE A 205 41.89 61.06 -42.61
C ILE A 205 41.39 61.70 -43.92
N TYR A 206 40.20 61.32 -44.40
CA TYR A 206 39.60 61.84 -45.65
C TYR A 206 39.66 63.37 -45.79
N PRO A 207 39.16 64.20 -44.86
CA PRO A 207 39.23 65.65 -44.99
C PRO A 207 40.66 66.19 -44.89
N SER A 208 41.54 65.51 -44.14
CA SER A 208 42.95 65.91 -44.02
C SER A 208 43.70 65.75 -45.34
N LEU A 209 43.35 64.73 -46.14
CA LEU A 209 43.91 64.52 -47.48
C LEU A 209 43.34 65.53 -48.49
N GLU A 210 42.05 65.85 -48.41
CA GLU A 210 41.46 66.92 -49.24
C GLU A 210 42.16 68.25 -48.97
N LEU A 211 42.37 68.62 -47.70
CA LEU A 211 43.08 69.84 -47.31
C LEU A 211 44.52 69.91 -47.83
N LEU A 212 45.25 68.78 -47.89
CA LEU A 212 46.61 68.76 -48.43
C LEU A 212 46.64 68.98 -49.96
N ASN A 213 45.62 68.51 -50.69
CA ASN A 213 45.55 68.63 -52.14
C ASN A 213 45.17 70.05 -52.61
N PHE A 214 44.47 70.81 -51.77
CA PHE A 214 44.18 72.24 -52.02
C PHE A 214 45.37 73.18 -51.79
N GLY A 215 46.49 72.68 -51.25
CA GLY A 215 47.70 73.47 -50.99
C GLY A 215 48.75 73.46 -52.11
N PHE A 216 48.52 72.71 -53.21
CA PHE A 216 49.49 72.51 -54.30
C PHE A 216 49.01 73.01 -55.68
N ILE A 217 48.04 73.93 -55.73
CA ILE A 217 47.67 74.69 -56.93
C ILE A 217 47.93 76.17 -56.71
#